data_AF-A0A7J2PRZ9-F1
#
_entry.id   AF-A0A7J2PRZ9-F1
#
_cell.length_a   1.000
_cell.length_b   1.000
_cell.length_c   1.000
_cell.angle_alpha   90.00
_cell.angle_beta   90.00
_cell.angle_gamma   90.00
#
_symmetry.space_group_name_H-M   'P 1'
#
loop_
_entity.id
_entity.type
_entity.pdbx_description
1 polymer ?
#
loop_
_entity_poly.entity_id
_entity_poly.type
_entity_poly.pdbx_seq_one_letter_code
_entity_poly.pdbx_strand_id
1 'polypeptide(L)'
;MKKKQLLHNLLRRNLMYMAITFGLYLIILALCYPQNTEMFNDFFGILFGLILLINILPIILIFNYYSENKNIDFESDTDSNLITITQNGIRKSYHFNEVKESNYHLAYNYKNTVDNKSRHSVIFSDFGYWDLQFKNGDRYYLSNLLKDFIHDAPIIRNTKYRFRVLPYIKKFDMKEGIKLKSIPRKY
;
A
#
# COMPACT_ATOMS: atom_id res chain seq x y z
N MET A 1 11.31 15.60 8.05
CA MET A 1 12.14 14.46 8.51
C MET A 1 11.41 13.10 8.53
N LYS A 2 10.08 13.01 8.74
CA LYS A 2 9.32 11.73 8.83
C LYS A 2 9.11 10.97 7.49
N LYS A 3 9.00 11.65 6.34
CA LYS A 3 8.70 11.04 5.02
C LYS A 3 9.76 10.02 4.55
N LYS A 4 11.06 10.37 4.66
CA LYS A 4 12.16 9.44 4.33
C LYS A 4 12.18 8.22 5.25
N GLN A 5 11.89 8.40 6.53
CA GLN A 5 11.91 7.33 7.53
C GLN A 5 10.79 6.31 7.30
N LEU A 6 9.62 6.76 6.85
CA LEU A 6 8.49 5.89 6.55
C LEU A 6 8.69 5.07 5.27
N LEU A 7 9.08 5.74 4.17
CA LEU A 7 9.44 5.06 2.92
C LEU A 7 10.53 4.02 3.19
N HIS A 8 11.52 4.38 4.01
CA HIS A 8 12.57 3.47 4.44
C HIS A 8 12.00 2.27 5.22
N ASN A 9 11.04 2.45 6.13
CA ASN A 9 10.45 1.35 6.89
C ASN A 9 9.60 0.39 6.03
N LEU A 10 8.77 0.91 5.12
CA LEU A 10 7.95 0.10 4.20
C LEU A 10 8.81 -0.67 3.20
N LEU A 11 9.80 0.00 2.60
CA LEU A 11 10.77 -0.65 1.72
C LEU A 11 11.61 -1.66 2.50
N ARG A 12 12.09 -1.32 3.70
CA ARG A 12 12.87 -2.23 4.55
C ARG A 12 12.08 -3.48 4.91
N ARG A 13 10.79 -3.37 5.27
CA ARG A 13 9.96 -4.54 5.61
C ARG A 13 9.73 -5.44 4.40
N ASN A 14 9.42 -4.86 3.23
CA ASN A 14 9.26 -5.62 1.99
C ASN A 14 10.59 -6.25 1.52
N LEU A 15 11.70 -5.51 1.56
CA LEU A 15 13.04 -6.01 1.25
C LEU A 15 13.49 -7.07 2.24
N MET A 16 13.12 -6.97 3.51
CA MET A 16 13.40 -7.99 4.52
C MET A 16 12.63 -9.28 4.20
N TYR A 17 11.36 -9.20 3.82
CA TYR A 17 10.62 -10.39 3.36
C TYR A 17 11.25 -11.00 2.12
N MET A 18 11.63 -10.19 1.11
CA MET A 18 12.37 -10.65 -0.06
C MET A 18 13.68 -11.34 0.36
N ALA A 19 14.47 -10.72 1.22
CA ALA A 19 15.74 -11.25 1.70
C ALA A 19 15.58 -12.54 2.51
N ILE A 20 14.54 -12.66 3.33
CA ILE A 20 14.22 -13.91 4.04
C ILE A 20 13.86 -15.01 3.04
N THR A 21 13.00 -14.72 2.06
CA THR A 21 12.63 -15.72 1.03
C THR A 21 13.83 -16.17 0.20
N PHE A 22 14.73 -15.24 -0.13
CA PHE A 22 15.96 -15.54 -0.86
C PHE A 22 17.00 -16.26 0.02
N GLY A 23 17.10 -15.92 1.29
CA GLY A 23 17.97 -16.60 2.25
C GLY A 23 17.53 -18.05 2.48
N LEU A 24 16.23 -18.29 2.65
CA LEU A 24 15.67 -19.64 2.73
C LEU A 24 15.95 -20.44 1.46
N TYR A 25 15.86 -19.81 0.29
CA TYR A 25 16.23 -20.42 -0.98
C TYR A 25 17.70 -20.87 -1.01
N LEU A 26 18.63 -20.02 -0.57
CA LEU A 26 20.05 -20.36 -0.50
C LEU A 26 20.35 -21.49 0.51
N ILE A 27 19.63 -21.53 1.63
CA ILE A 27 19.75 -22.61 2.62
C ILE A 27 19.26 -23.93 2.02
N ILE A 28 18.09 -23.93 1.36
CA ILE A 28 17.55 -25.11 0.68
C ILE A 28 18.53 -25.59 -0.40
N LEU A 29 19.08 -24.67 -1.21
CA LEU A 29 20.14 -24.96 -2.17
C LEU A 29 21.34 -25.67 -1.55
N ALA A 30 21.84 -25.16 -0.42
CA ALA A 30 22.99 -25.72 0.26
C ALA A 30 22.71 -27.11 0.86
N LEU A 31 21.51 -27.32 1.42
CA LEU A 31 21.11 -28.61 1.99
C LEU A 31 20.83 -29.68 0.93
N CYS A 32 20.46 -29.28 -0.28
CA CYS A 32 20.14 -30.19 -1.39
C CYS A 32 21.29 -30.36 -2.41
N TYR A 33 22.45 -29.70 -2.20
CA TYR A 33 23.64 -29.75 -3.06
C TYR A 33 24.17 -31.20 -3.22
N PRO A 34 24.58 -31.67 -4.42
CA PRO A 34 23.85 -32.77 -5.05
C PRO A 34 24.17 -34.18 -4.54
N GLN A 35 23.08 -34.96 -4.44
CA GLN A 35 23.04 -36.43 -4.57
C GLN A 35 22.55 -36.89 -5.98
N ASN A 36 21.85 -36.03 -6.75
CA ASN A 36 21.46 -36.26 -8.17
C ASN A 36 21.18 -34.92 -8.89
N THR A 37 21.83 -34.65 -10.02
CA THR A 37 21.87 -33.34 -10.71
C THR A 37 20.62 -32.97 -11.53
N GLU A 38 19.87 -33.93 -12.09
CA GLU A 38 18.67 -33.61 -12.89
C GLU A 38 17.49 -33.18 -12.01
N MET A 39 17.14 -34.00 -11.00
CA MET A 39 16.11 -33.65 -10.01
C MET A 39 16.44 -32.35 -9.26
N PHE A 40 17.73 -32.09 -9.04
CA PHE A 40 18.22 -30.84 -8.47
C PHE A 40 17.74 -29.67 -9.34
N ASN A 41 18.12 -29.63 -10.62
CA ASN A 41 17.79 -28.52 -11.52
C ASN A 41 16.28 -28.25 -11.65
N ASP A 42 15.45 -29.28 -11.80
CA ASP A 42 13.99 -29.13 -11.91
C ASP A 42 13.38 -28.52 -10.64
N PHE A 43 13.79 -29.01 -9.47
CA PHE A 43 13.34 -28.49 -8.19
C PHE A 43 13.73 -27.02 -7.99
N PHE A 44 14.96 -26.62 -8.36
CA PHE A 44 15.38 -25.22 -8.27
C PHE A 44 14.65 -24.31 -9.24
N GLY A 45 14.41 -24.76 -10.48
CA GLY A 45 13.63 -23.99 -11.44
C GLY A 45 12.23 -23.66 -10.90
N ILE A 46 11.56 -24.66 -10.32
CA ILE A 46 10.23 -24.49 -9.70
C ILE A 46 10.30 -23.54 -8.50
N LEU A 47 11.26 -23.75 -7.59
CA LEU A 47 11.38 -22.93 -6.38
C LEU A 47 11.72 -21.47 -6.70
N PHE A 48 12.62 -21.23 -7.64
CA PHE A 48 12.95 -19.90 -8.12
C PHE A 48 11.73 -19.21 -8.76
N GLY A 49 10.98 -19.93 -9.59
CA GLY A 49 9.72 -19.45 -10.16
C GLY A 49 8.70 -19.03 -9.10
N LEU A 50 8.54 -19.81 -8.04
CA LEU A 50 7.64 -19.50 -6.92
C LEU A 50 8.07 -18.22 -6.17
N ILE A 51 9.37 -18.04 -5.94
CA ILE A 51 9.90 -16.83 -5.26
C ILE A 51 9.62 -15.59 -6.11
N LEU A 52 9.85 -15.66 -7.41
CA LEU A 52 9.52 -14.56 -8.32
C LEU A 52 8.02 -14.27 -8.31
N LEU A 53 7.18 -15.30 -8.37
CA LEU A 53 5.72 -15.16 -8.36
C LEU A 53 5.21 -14.50 -7.07
N ILE A 54 5.77 -14.84 -5.92
CA ILE A 54 5.39 -14.22 -4.63
C ILE A 54 5.81 -12.74 -4.61
N ASN A 55 7.00 -12.42 -5.12
CA ASN A 55 7.56 -11.07 -5.03
C ASN A 55 7.11 -10.12 -6.16
N ILE A 56 6.56 -10.62 -7.27
CA ILE A 56 6.16 -9.76 -8.40
C ILE A 56 5.05 -8.76 -8.01
N LEU A 57 4.09 -9.16 -7.17
CA LEU A 57 2.97 -8.30 -6.76
C LEU A 57 3.42 -7.05 -5.97
N PRO A 58 4.23 -7.15 -4.89
CA PRO A 58 4.73 -5.97 -4.21
C PRO A 58 5.64 -5.12 -5.12
N ILE A 59 6.42 -5.73 -6.02
CA ILE A 59 7.25 -4.99 -6.98
C ILE A 59 6.37 -4.13 -7.91
N ILE A 60 5.29 -4.70 -8.47
CA ILE A 60 4.33 -3.98 -9.32
C ILE A 60 3.72 -2.79 -8.57
N LEU A 61 3.34 -2.99 -7.30
CA LEU A 61 2.76 -1.92 -6.48
C LEU A 61 3.77 -0.80 -6.19
N ILE A 62 5.01 -1.14 -5.82
CA ILE A 62 6.07 -0.15 -5.60
C ILE A 62 6.28 0.69 -6.86
N PHE A 63 6.37 0.05 -8.03
CA PHE A 63 6.56 0.77 -9.30
C PHE A 63 5.36 1.67 -9.63
N ASN A 64 4.13 1.15 -9.46
CA ASN A 64 2.90 1.92 -9.68
C ASN A 64 2.85 3.18 -8.79
N TYR A 65 3.15 3.03 -7.51
CA TYR A 65 3.09 4.12 -6.54
C TYR A 65 4.21 5.13 -6.75
N TYR A 66 5.43 4.65 -7.02
CA TYR A 66 6.56 5.50 -7.33
C TYR A 66 6.31 6.32 -8.60
N SER A 67 5.82 5.68 -9.67
CA SER A 67 5.50 6.36 -10.92
C SER A 67 4.49 7.49 -10.72
N GLU A 68 3.45 7.24 -9.91
CA GLU A 68 2.40 8.21 -9.64
C GLU A 68 2.84 9.35 -8.71
N ASN A 69 3.77 9.10 -7.78
CA ASN A 69 4.05 10.00 -6.68
C ASN A 69 5.47 10.57 -6.63
N LYS A 70 6.38 10.19 -7.55
CA LYS A 70 7.78 10.63 -7.56
C LYS A 70 7.98 12.16 -7.53
N ASN A 71 7.04 12.92 -8.08
CA ASN A 71 7.10 14.38 -8.14
C ASN A 71 6.00 15.04 -7.29
N ILE A 72 5.47 14.32 -6.30
CA ILE A 72 4.42 14.80 -5.40
C ILE A 72 4.96 14.89 -3.98
N ASP A 73 4.81 16.08 -3.38
CA ASP A 73 4.92 16.28 -1.95
C ASP A 73 3.53 16.53 -1.36
N PHE A 74 3.34 15.97 -0.17
CA PHE A 74 2.07 15.95 0.53
C PHE A 74 2.28 16.32 1.99
N GLU A 75 1.53 17.32 2.45
CA GLU A 75 1.46 17.73 3.83
C GLU A 75 -0.01 17.86 4.24
N SER A 76 -0.33 17.42 5.46
CA SER A 76 -1.63 17.68 6.05
C SER A 76 -1.44 18.17 7.46
N ASP A 77 -2.12 19.27 7.76
CA ASP A 77 -2.21 19.87 9.07
C ASP A 77 -3.64 19.67 9.57
N THR A 78 -3.78 18.83 10.59
CA THR A 78 -5.07 18.49 11.19
C THR A 78 -5.60 19.59 12.10
N ASP A 79 -4.73 20.46 12.62
CA ASP A 79 -5.13 21.55 13.52
C ASP A 79 -5.73 22.70 12.71
N SER A 80 -5.11 23.02 11.58
CA SER A 80 -5.61 24.04 10.64
C SER A 80 -6.58 23.51 9.57
N ASN A 81 -6.85 22.20 9.55
CA ASN A 81 -7.69 21.52 8.54
C ASN A 81 -7.26 21.81 7.10
N LEU A 82 -5.95 21.81 6.84
CA LEU A 82 -5.35 22.12 5.56
C LEU A 82 -4.62 20.92 4.96
N ILE A 83 -4.74 20.77 3.65
CA ILE A 83 -4.01 19.84 2.82
C ILE A 83 -3.18 20.65 1.84
N THR A 84 -1.87 20.44 1.85
CA THR A 84 -0.96 21.06 0.89
C THR A 84 -0.36 19.97 0.01
N ILE A 85 -0.51 20.15 -1.30
CA ILE A 85 0.01 19.25 -2.32
C ILE A 85 0.92 20.05 -3.24
N THR A 86 2.16 19.63 -3.37
CA THR A 86 3.10 20.16 -4.35
C THR A 86 3.29 19.11 -5.44
N GLN A 87 2.91 19.41 -6.67
CA GLN A 87 3.09 18.51 -7.81
C GLN A 87 3.93 19.19 -8.88
N ASN A 88 5.05 18.59 -9.26
CA ASN A 88 5.99 19.15 -10.24
C ASN A 88 6.38 20.61 -9.91
N GLY A 89 6.60 20.90 -8.62
CA GLY A 89 6.93 22.25 -8.13
C GLY A 89 5.74 23.20 -7.96
N ILE A 90 4.54 22.85 -8.43
CA ILE A 90 3.34 23.66 -8.25
C ILE A 90 2.69 23.32 -6.92
N ARG A 91 2.68 24.27 -5.98
CA ARG A 91 2.09 24.12 -4.65
C ARG A 91 0.64 24.61 -4.65
N LYS A 92 -0.29 23.75 -4.23
CA LYS A 92 -1.69 24.09 -3.97
C LYS A 92 -2.06 23.70 -2.55
N SER A 93 -2.89 24.53 -1.91
CA SER A 93 -3.43 24.28 -0.58
C SER A 93 -4.95 24.25 -0.64
N TYR A 94 -5.52 23.35 0.13
CA TYR A 94 -6.96 23.09 0.17
C TYR A 94 -7.40 22.92 1.61
N HIS A 95 -8.56 23.47 1.96
CA HIS A 95 -9.22 23.17 3.21
C HIS A 95 -9.93 21.82 3.14
N PHE A 96 -10.07 21.15 4.29
CA PHE A 96 -10.78 19.86 4.35
C PHE A 96 -12.24 19.95 3.87
N ASN A 97 -12.88 21.12 4.02
CA ASN A 97 -14.24 21.36 3.53
C ASN A 97 -14.33 21.49 2.00
N GLU A 98 -13.20 21.63 1.30
CA GLU A 98 -13.11 21.65 -0.17
C GLU A 98 -12.99 20.24 -0.75
N VAL A 99 -12.83 19.23 0.10
CA VAL A 99 -12.77 17.84 -0.32
C VAL A 99 -14.17 17.36 -0.67
N LYS A 100 -14.33 16.93 -1.92
CA LYS A 100 -15.54 16.30 -2.45
C LYS A 100 -15.55 14.81 -2.15
N GLU A 101 -14.44 14.13 -2.41
CA GLU A 101 -14.30 12.70 -2.14
C GLU A 101 -12.98 12.38 -1.46
N SER A 102 -13.03 11.46 -0.49
CA SER A 102 -11.86 10.97 0.23
C SER A 102 -12.01 9.48 0.44
N ASN A 103 -11.21 8.68 -0.28
CA ASN A 103 -11.28 7.22 -0.23
C ASN A 103 -9.89 6.61 0.03
N TYR A 104 -9.73 5.84 1.09
CA TYR A 104 -8.56 4.99 1.30
C TYR A 104 -8.76 3.64 0.64
N HIS A 105 -7.90 3.32 -0.31
CA HIS A 105 -7.83 2.05 -1.00
C HIS A 105 -6.74 1.20 -0.37
N LEU A 106 -7.13 0.23 0.46
CA LEU A 106 -6.23 -0.59 1.26
C LEU A 106 -6.26 -2.04 0.77
N ALA A 107 -5.17 -2.78 0.98
CA ALA A 107 -5.15 -4.21 0.75
C ALA A 107 -6.21 -4.94 1.61
N TYR A 108 -6.85 -5.98 1.08
CA TYR A 108 -7.91 -6.72 1.76
C TYR A 108 -7.43 -7.38 3.04
N ASN A 109 -6.18 -7.85 3.03
CA ASN A 109 -5.53 -8.51 4.15
C ASN A 109 -4.95 -7.51 5.18
N TYR A 110 -5.20 -6.21 4.99
CA TYR A 110 -4.75 -5.20 5.93
C TYR A 110 -5.55 -5.26 7.23
N LYS A 111 -4.83 -5.11 8.35
CA LYS A 111 -5.39 -4.99 9.69
C LYS A 111 -5.33 -3.51 10.09
N ASN A 112 -6.47 -2.83 10.05
CA ASN A 112 -6.58 -1.44 10.47
C ASN A 112 -7.37 -1.33 11.78
N THR A 113 -7.30 -0.17 12.42
CA THR A 113 -8.03 0.11 13.67
C THR A 113 -9.56 0.09 13.49
N VAL A 114 -10.05 0.19 12.25
CA VAL A 114 -11.47 0.29 11.89
C VAL A 114 -12.10 -1.07 11.56
N ASP A 115 -11.33 -2.03 11.08
CA ASP A 115 -11.74 -3.32 10.52
C ASP A 115 -10.90 -4.44 11.16
N ASN A 116 -11.33 -4.85 12.36
CA ASN A 116 -10.70 -5.89 13.16
C ASN A 116 -11.24 -7.29 12.78
N LYS A 117 -11.19 -7.66 11.50
CA LYS A 117 -11.67 -8.95 10.97
C LYS A 117 -10.69 -10.13 11.14
N SER A 118 -9.73 -10.05 12.07
CA SER A 118 -8.73 -11.11 12.30
C SER A 118 -8.00 -11.61 11.05
N ARG A 119 -7.85 -10.76 10.02
CA ARG A 119 -7.16 -11.12 8.78
C ARG A 119 -5.65 -11.16 8.98
N HIS A 120 -4.98 -12.10 8.31
CA HIS A 120 -3.53 -12.25 8.35
C HIS A 120 -2.86 -11.28 7.37
N SER A 121 -1.90 -10.51 7.87
CA SER A 121 -1.08 -9.63 7.04
C SER A 121 -0.20 -10.47 6.11
N VAL A 122 -0.35 -10.26 4.80
CA VAL A 122 0.54 -10.75 3.74
C VAL A 122 1.51 -9.65 3.27
N ILE A 123 2.51 -10.01 2.47
CA ILE A 123 3.59 -9.12 2.01
C ILE A 123 3.12 -7.80 1.36
N PHE A 124 1.95 -7.77 0.72
CA PHE A 124 1.42 -6.57 0.09
C PHE A 124 0.32 -5.87 0.92
N SER A 125 0.13 -6.27 2.18
CA SER A 125 -0.92 -5.70 3.06
C SER A 125 -0.64 -4.25 3.44
N ASP A 126 0.63 -3.86 3.35
CA ASP A 126 1.12 -2.54 3.75
C ASP A 126 1.07 -1.53 2.61
N PHE A 127 0.43 -1.87 1.50
CA PHE A 127 0.23 -0.95 0.40
C PHE A 127 -1.18 -0.40 0.45
N GLY A 128 -1.28 0.89 0.17
CA GLY A 128 -2.55 1.57 0.03
C GLY A 128 -2.35 2.93 -0.61
N TYR A 129 -3.43 3.46 -1.17
CA TYR A 129 -3.46 4.80 -1.71
C TYR A 129 -4.72 5.54 -1.28
N TRP A 130 -4.59 6.85 -1.18
CA TRP A 130 -5.67 7.77 -0.91
C TRP A 130 -6.09 8.44 -2.21
N ASP A 131 -7.31 8.15 -2.63
CA ASP A 131 -8.00 8.85 -3.71
C ASP A 131 -8.73 10.07 -3.14
N LEU A 132 -8.21 11.24 -3.47
CA LEU A 132 -8.65 12.53 -2.95
C LEU A 132 -9.12 13.40 -4.11
N GLN A 133 -10.39 13.77 -4.10
CA GLN A 133 -10.98 14.69 -5.09
C GLN A 133 -11.49 15.95 -4.40
N PHE A 134 -11.16 17.11 -4.96
CA PHE A 134 -11.60 18.41 -4.49
C PHE A 134 -12.80 18.93 -5.30
N LYS A 135 -13.55 19.87 -4.73
CA LYS A 135 -14.73 20.50 -5.34
C LYS A 135 -14.40 21.24 -6.63
N ASN A 136 -13.18 21.77 -6.76
CA ASN A 136 -12.69 22.44 -7.97
C ASN A 136 -12.34 21.47 -9.11
N GLY A 137 -12.48 20.15 -8.90
CA GLY A 137 -12.18 19.12 -9.89
C GLY A 137 -10.77 18.52 -9.79
N ASP A 138 -9.87 19.12 -9.02
CA ASP A 138 -8.53 18.55 -8.78
C ASP A 138 -8.66 17.16 -8.12
N ARG A 139 -7.87 16.19 -8.58
CA ARG A 139 -7.87 14.82 -8.05
C ARG A 139 -6.46 14.28 -7.94
N TYR A 140 -6.17 13.64 -6.81
CA TYR A 140 -4.85 13.10 -6.48
C TYR A 140 -4.95 11.66 -5.97
N TYR A 141 -3.98 10.85 -6.37
CA TYR A 141 -3.80 9.48 -5.87
C TYR A 141 -2.54 9.42 -5.04
N LEU A 142 -2.67 9.54 -3.73
CA LEU A 142 -1.56 9.66 -2.79
C LEU A 142 -1.28 8.29 -2.16
N SER A 143 -0.23 7.62 -2.59
CA SER A 143 0.17 6.35 -1.98
C SER A 143 0.73 6.54 -0.57
N ASN A 144 0.69 5.48 0.22
CA ASN A 144 1.27 5.44 1.55
C ASN A 144 2.81 5.46 1.55
N LEU A 145 3.46 5.47 0.37
CA LEU A 145 4.88 5.80 0.24
C LEU A 145 5.16 7.29 0.54
N LEU A 146 4.16 8.16 0.36
CA LEU A 146 4.28 9.59 0.62
C LEU A 146 4.12 9.95 2.10
N LYS A 147 3.09 9.38 2.73
CA LYS A 147 2.77 9.57 4.14
C LYS A 147 1.99 8.35 4.62
N ASP A 148 2.25 7.95 5.86
CA ASP A 148 1.47 6.88 6.47
C ASP A 148 0.10 7.45 6.80
N PHE A 149 -0.92 6.89 6.16
CA PHE A 149 -2.31 7.07 6.55
C PHE A 149 -2.97 5.71 6.77
N ILE A 150 -2.18 4.64 6.66
CA ILE A 150 -2.66 3.26 6.75
C ILE A 150 -2.84 2.93 8.23
N HIS A 151 -1.85 3.27 9.06
CA HIS A 151 -1.82 2.96 10.49
C HIS A 151 -2.41 4.04 11.40
N ASP A 152 -2.76 5.20 10.85
CA ASP A 152 -3.26 6.36 11.60
C ASP A 152 -4.79 6.50 11.49
N ALA A 153 -5.36 7.34 12.35
CA ALA A 153 -6.73 7.82 12.19
C ALA A 153 -6.89 8.52 10.82
N PRO A 154 -8.08 8.45 10.19
CA PRO A 154 -8.26 9.08 8.89
C PRO A 154 -8.01 10.60 9.00
N ILE A 155 -7.19 11.11 8.09
CA ILE A 155 -6.82 12.54 8.04
C ILE A 155 -8.09 13.41 7.91
N ILE A 156 -9.09 12.92 7.18
CA ILE A 156 -10.41 13.55 7.04
C ILE A 156 -11.47 12.64 7.65
N ARG A 157 -12.31 13.18 8.54
CA ARG A 157 -13.32 12.39 9.28
C ARG A 157 -14.24 11.54 8.39
N ASN A 158 -14.60 12.03 7.21
CA ASN A 158 -15.53 11.36 6.29
C ASN A 158 -14.83 10.46 5.24
N THR A 159 -13.56 10.11 5.45
CA THR A 159 -12.84 9.20 4.56
C THR A 159 -13.48 7.82 4.54
N LYS A 160 -13.78 7.32 3.34
CA LYS A 160 -14.32 5.97 3.12
C LYS A 160 -13.17 4.97 2.95
N TYR A 161 -13.34 3.75 3.44
CA TYR A 161 -12.39 2.66 3.27
C TYR A 161 -12.85 1.70 2.16
N ARG A 162 -11.95 1.38 1.23
CA ARG A 162 -12.17 0.42 0.14
C ARG A 162 -11.08 -0.65 0.18
N PHE A 163 -11.48 -1.87 0.52
CA PHE A 163 -10.57 -3.00 0.58
C PHE A 163 -10.45 -3.67 -0.78
N ARG A 164 -9.22 -3.91 -1.23
CA ARG A 164 -8.90 -4.49 -2.55
C ARG A 164 -7.92 -5.64 -2.39
N VAL A 165 -8.06 -6.68 -3.19
CA VAL A 165 -7.06 -7.76 -3.23
C VAL A 165 -5.67 -7.19 -3.52
N LEU A 166 -5.59 -6.31 -4.53
CA LEU A 166 -4.39 -5.55 -4.85
C LEU A 166 -4.74 -4.06 -4.93
N PRO A 167 -4.17 -3.20 -4.08
CA PRO A 167 -4.46 -1.77 -4.05
C PRO A 167 -3.73 -1.01 -5.17
N TYR A 168 -3.85 -1.47 -6.42
CA TYR A 168 -3.25 -0.81 -7.57
C TYR A 168 -3.98 0.51 -7.90
N ILE A 169 -3.23 1.58 -8.17
CA ILE A 169 -3.79 2.87 -8.61
C ILE A 169 -4.24 2.71 -10.06
N LYS A 170 -5.55 2.49 -10.23
CA LYS A 170 -6.21 2.49 -11.54
C LYS A 170 -6.91 3.83 -11.71
N LYS A 171 -6.50 4.63 -12.70
CA LYS A 171 -7.10 5.95 -13.01
C LYS A 171 -8.49 5.86 -13.66
N PHE A 172 -8.99 4.66 -13.94
CA PHE A 172 -10.29 4.44 -14.55
C PHE A 172 -11.37 4.16 -13.50
N ASP A 173 -12.40 5.00 -13.54
CA ASP A 173 -13.64 4.91 -12.79
C ASP A 173 -14.20 3.48 -12.77
N MET A 174 -14.38 2.93 -11.57
CA MET A 174 -15.42 1.94 -11.33
C MET A 174 -15.75 1.89 -9.83
N LYS A 175 -16.87 2.56 -9.54
CA LYS A 175 -17.98 2.15 -8.66
C LYS A 175 -17.73 2.00 -7.15
N GLU A 176 -18.81 2.31 -6.44
CA GLU A 176 -18.92 2.71 -5.05
C GLU A 176 -18.25 1.77 -4.06
N GLY A 177 -17.56 2.37 -3.07
CA GLY A 177 -17.02 1.65 -1.93
C GLY A 177 -18.14 1.02 -1.09
N ILE A 178 -17.91 -0.22 -0.64
CA ILE A 178 -18.82 -1.00 0.21
C ILE A 178 -19.24 -0.13 1.41
N LYS A 179 -20.54 0.15 1.55
CA LYS A 179 -21.10 0.73 2.78
C LYS A 179 -20.93 -0.29 3.90
N LEU A 180 -19.97 -0.05 4.81
CA LEU A 180 -19.82 -0.84 6.02
C LEU A 180 -21.04 -0.59 6.92
N LYS A 181 -21.86 -1.62 7.13
CA LYS A 181 -22.94 -1.60 8.13
C LYS A 181 -22.33 -1.69 9.52
N SER A 182 -22.77 -0.83 10.44
CA SER A 182 -22.41 -0.94 11.86
C SER A 182 -22.91 -2.27 12.42
N ILE A 183 -22.07 -2.96 13.18
CA ILE A 183 -22.46 -4.15 13.94
C ILE A 183 -23.34 -3.66 15.10
N PRO A 184 -24.61 -4.08 15.21
CA PRO A 184 -25.44 -3.70 16.35
C PRO A 184 -24.82 -4.31 17.61
N ARG A 185 -24.48 -3.45 18.59
CA ARG A 185 -24.19 -3.92 19.95
C ARG A 185 -25.49 -4.51 20.50
N LYS A 186 -25.48 -5.81 20.81
CA LYS A 186 -26.49 -6.40 21.69
C LYS A 186 -26.31 -5.76 23.07
N TYR A 187 -27.34 -5.07 23.54
CA TYR A 187 -27.52 -4.76 24.95
C TYR A 187 -28.13 -5.98 25.64
#